data_AF-A0A821QZP8-F1
#
_entry.id   AF-A0A821QZP8-F1
#
_cell.length_a   1.000
_cell.length_b   1.000
_cell.length_c   1.000
_cell.angle_alpha   90.00
_cell.angle_beta   90.00
_cell.angle_gamma   90.00
#
_symmetry.space_group_name_H-M   'P 1'
#
loop_
_entity.id
_entity.type
_entity.pdbx_description
1 polymer ?
#
loop_
_entity_poly.entity_id
_entity_poly.type
_entity_poly.pdbx_seq_one_letter_code
_entity_poly.pdbx_strand_id
1 'polypeptide(L)' 'VISARKGEFETGFECGDQIREHAMLVKTAGVRYLVVLINKIDDPTVNWDQTR' A
#
# COMPACT_ATOMS: atom_id res chain seq x y z
N VAL A 1 2.87 -4.13 3.11
CA VAL A 1 3.49 -2.81 3.40
C VAL A 1 3.40 -2.01 2.12
N ILE A 2 2.87 -0.79 2.17
CA ILE A 2 2.65 0.07 0.99
C ILE A 2 3.52 1.31 1.14
N SER A 3 4.13 1.78 0.05
CA SER A 3 4.93 3.02 0.04
C SER A 3 4.03 4.24 -0.13
N ALA A 4 4.29 5.31 0.63
CA ALA A 4 3.55 6.57 0.53
C ALA A 4 4.03 7.48 -0.60
N ARG A 5 5.21 7.20 -1.18
CA ARG A 5 5.81 8.05 -2.21
C ARG A 5 4.91 8.12 -3.46
N LYS A 6 4.63 9.35 -3.89
CA LYS A 6 3.90 9.64 -5.13
C LYS A 6 4.69 9.10 -6.33
N GLY A 7 4.08 8.18 -7.08
CA GLY A 7 4.69 7.39 -8.14
C GLY A 7 4.87 5.92 -7.77
N GLU A 8 5.35 5.60 -6.56
CA GLU A 8 5.47 4.19 -6.12
C GLU A 8 4.10 3.62 -5.72
N PHE A 9 3.23 4.45 -5.15
CA PHE A 9 1.85 4.07 -4.84
C PHE A 9 1.04 3.76 -6.10
N GLU A 10 1.08 4.67 -7.08
CA GLU A 10 0.36 4.55 -8.35
C GLU A 10 0.94 3.41 -9.19
N THR A 11 2.28 3.27 -9.27
CA THR A 11 2.91 2.12 -9.97
C THR A 11 2.52 0.78 -9.31
N GLY A 12 2.41 0.74 -7.99
CA GLY A 12 1.94 -0.45 -7.26
C GLY A 12 0.47 -0.81 -7.50
N PHE A 13 -0.33 0.14 -8.00
CA PHE A 13 -1.75 -0.05 -8.32
C PHE A 13 -2.00 -0.25 -9.82
N GLU A 14 -1.26 0.44 -10.69
CA GLU A 14 -1.41 0.41 -12.16
C GLU A 14 -0.51 -0.63 -12.83
N CYS A 15 0.73 -0.86 -12.36
CA CYS A 15 1.74 -1.57 -13.14
C CYS A 15 1.84 -3.07 -12.85
N GLY A 16 1.01 -3.63 -11.96
CA GLY A 16 0.90 -5.08 -11.87
C GLY A 16 0.43 -5.60 -10.53
N ASP A 17 -0.84 -5.37 -10.21
CA ASP A 17 -1.71 -6.18 -9.32
C ASP A 17 -1.13 -6.70 -7.99
N GLN A 18 0.04 -6.27 -7.53
CA GLN A 18 0.77 -6.91 -6.43
C GLN A 18 -0.02 -6.74 -5.12
N ILE A 19 -0.63 -5.58 -4.92
CA ILE A 19 -1.49 -5.32 -3.75
C ILE A 19 -2.77 -6.16 -3.83
N ARG A 20 -3.34 -6.35 -5.02
CA ARG A 20 -4.56 -7.15 -5.25
C ARG A 20 -4.30 -8.64 -5.10
N GLU A 21 -3.21 -9.16 -5.65
CA GLU A 21 -2.79 -10.54 -5.50
C GLU A 21 -2.50 -10.88 -4.04
N HIS A 22 -1.76 -10.03 -3.32
CA HIS A 22 -1.52 -10.25 -1.90
C HIS A 22 -2.82 -10.18 -1.10
N ALA A 23 -3.72 -9.25 -1.39
CA ALA A 23 -5.04 -9.20 -0.74
C ALA A 23 -5.89 -10.45 -1.04
N MET A 24 -5.85 -10.95 -2.28
CA MET A 24 -6.56 -12.17 -2.68
C MET A 24 -5.97 -13.42 -2.03
N LEU A 25 -4.65 -13.53 -1.94
CA LEU A 25 -3.96 -14.62 -1.24
C LEU A 25 -4.29 -14.61 0.25
N VAL A 26 -4.27 -13.45 0.90
CA VAL A 26 -4.61 -13.30 2.33
C VAL A 26 -6.08 -13.64 2.58
N LYS A 27 -6.98 -13.25 1.66
CA LYS A 27 -8.42 -13.61 1.73
C LYS A 27 -8.62 -15.12 1.58
N THR A 28 -7.90 -15.75 0.66
CA THR A 28 -7.96 -17.21 0.45
C THR A 28 -7.34 -17.99 1.62
N ALA A 29 -6.33 -17.43 2.29
CA ALA A 29 -5.71 -17.99 3.49
C ALA A 29 -6.59 -17.92 4.76
N GLY A 30 -7.80 -17.35 4.68
CA GLY A 30 -8.74 -17.29 5.81
C GLY A 30 -8.37 -16.27 6.89
N VAL A 31 -7.48 -15.32 6.58
CA VAL A 31 -7.10 -14.25 7.51
C VAL A 31 -8.23 -13.24 7.64
N ARG A 32 -8.75 -13.07 8.85
CA ARG A 32 -9.87 -12.15 9.15
C ARG A 32 -9.43 -10.70 9.37
N TYR A 33 -8.18 -10.48 9.75
CA TYR A 33 -7.64 -9.16 10.05
C TYR A 33 -6.39 -8.91 9.23
N LEU A 34 -6.44 -7.90 8.37
CA LEU A 34 -5.31 -7.43 7.58
C LEU A 34 -4.78 -6.14 8.21
N VAL A 35 -3.48 -6.11 8.51
CA VAL A 35 -2.79 -4.89 8.97
C VAL A 35 -2.03 -4.30 7.78
N VAL A 36 -2.35 -3.06 7.44
CA VAL A 36 -1.69 -2.32 6.36
C VAL A 36 -0.78 -1.26 6.99
N LEU A 37 0.52 -1.40 6.73
CA LEU A 37 1.54 -0.44 7.13
C LEU A 37 1.91 0.43 5.92
N ILE A 38 1.80 1.74 6.10
CA ILE A 38 2.26 2.73 5.14
C ILE A 38 3.69 3.11 5.52
N ASN A 39 4.62 2.99 4.57
CA ASN A 39 6.05 3.24 4.76
C ASN A 39 6.51 4.41 3.89
N LYS A 40 7.69 4.98 4.17
CA LYS A 40 8.26 6.16 3.47
C LYS A 40 7.41 7.44 3.56
N ILE A 41 6.78 7.65 4.71
CA ILE A 41 5.98 8.84 5.01
C ILE A 41 6.84 10.09 5.27
N ASP A 42 8.14 9.90 5.46
CA ASP A 42 9.18 10.91 5.56
C ASP A 42 9.61 11.51 4.21
N ASP A 43 9.10 10.96 3.10
CA ASP A 43 9.43 11.46 1.76
C ASP A 43 8.91 12.90 1.57
N PRO A 44 9.71 13.80 0.94
CA PRO A 44 9.34 15.21 0.76
C PRO A 44 8.08 15.42 -0.10
N THR A 45 7.62 14.38 -0.82
CA THR A 45 6.36 14.40 -1.56
C THR A 45 5.13 14.18 -0.68
N VAL A 46 5.30 13.58 0.51
CA VAL A 46 4.23 13.21 1.45
C VAL A 46 4.24 14.11 2.67
N ASN A 47 5.40 14.53 3.18
CA ASN A 47 5.55 15.47 4.31
C ASN A 47 4.63 15.20 5.51
N TRP A 48 4.37 13.93 5.84
CA TRP A 48 3.42 13.55 6.91
C TRP A 48 2.02 14.16 6.75
N ASP A 49 1.65 14.51 5.52
CA ASP A 49 0.39 15.15 5.23
C ASP A 49 -0.76 14.19 5.56
N GLN A 50 -1.65 14.63 6.45
CA GLN A 50 -2.81 13.87 6.93
C GLN A 50 -4.08 14.21 6.15
N THR A 51 -3.99 14.69 4.90
CA THR A 51 -5.18 15.04 4.12
C THR A 51 -6.13 13.83 4.08
N ARG A 52 -7.30 14.02 4.72
CA ARG A 52 -8.34 13.01 4.96
C ARG A 52 -9.28 12.86 3.79
#